data_AF-I7MDN4-F1
#
_entry.id   AF-I7MDN4-F1
#
_cell.length_a   1.000
_cell.length_b   1.000
_cell.length_c   1.000
_cell.angle_alpha   90.00
_cell.angle_beta   90.00
_cell.angle_gamma   90.00
#
_symmetry.space_group_name_H-M   'P 1'
#
loop_
_entity.id
_entity.type
_entity.pdbx_description
1 polymer ?
#
loop_
_entity_poly.entity_id
_entity_poly.type
_entity_poly.pdbx_seq_one_letter_code
_entity_poly.pdbx_strand_id
1 'polypeptide(L)'
;MGAGDSKVDFGQLQIEHYRKPGLNDQEIYQLYQIFQGLGPNKEGMVKASKVKQQYQESMNKKDFDLQIGNLEHLNWDTFFHIMSNDIIEKKQRFGDVQFDTSANDVGCVFCPYTVDKRQQ
;
A
#
# COMPACT_ATOMS: atom_id res chain seq x y z
N MET A 1 -2.47 31.69 -8.58
CA MET A 1 -1.59 31.11 -9.63
C MET A 1 -0.30 30.69 -8.93
N GLY A 2 0.16 29.45 -8.87
CA GLY A 2 -0.45 28.15 -9.13
C GLY A 2 0.01 27.20 -8.03
N ALA A 3 -0.77 26.16 -7.78
CA ALA A 3 -0.35 25.05 -6.94
C ALA A 3 0.96 24.50 -7.51
N GLY A 4 2.02 24.48 -6.72
CA GLY A 4 3.25 23.79 -7.09
C GLY A 4 2.93 22.31 -7.19
N ASP A 5 2.75 21.83 -8.42
CA ASP A 5 2.79 20.42 -8.76
C ASP A 5 4.09 19.86 -8.21
N SER A 6 4.03 19.30 -7.00
CA SER A 6 5.10 18.51 -6.44
C SER A 6 5.15 17.25 -7.28
N LYS A 7 5.87 17.32 -8.39
CA LYS A 7 6.32 16.15 -9.13
C LYS A 7 7.07 15.29 -8.12
N VAL A 8 6.43 14.21 -7.69
CA VAL A 8 7.06 13.19 -6.87
C VAL A 8 8.31 12.75 -7.63
N ASP A 9 9.48 12.98 -7.05
CA ASP A 9 10.74 12.60 -7.67
C ASP A 9 10.86 11.07 -7.55
N PHE A 10 10.46 10.37 -8.61
CA PHE A 10 10.50 8.90 -8.70
C PHE A 10 11.93 8.35 -8.84
N GLY A 11 12.96 9.20 -8.76
CA GLY A 11 14.35 8.89 -9.13
C GLY A 11 15.13 7.93 -8.21
N GLN A 12 14.55 7.42 -7.12
CA GLN A 12 15.29 6.57 -6.15
C GLN A 12 14.66 5.20 -5.84
N LEU A 13 13.47 4.87 -6.34
CA LEU A 13 12.89 3.55 -6.06
C LEU A 13 13.59 2.49 -6.93
N GLN A 14 14.54 1.77 -6.33
CA GLN A 14 15.21 0.60 -6.92
C GLN A 14 14.24 -0.60 -6.95
N ILE A 15 13.29 -0.62 -7.89
CA ILE A 15 12.20 -1.63 -7.92
C ILE A 15 12.71 -3.06 -7.92
N GLU A 16 13.84 -3.30 -8.58
CA GLU A 16 14.52 -4.60 -8.59
C GLU A 16 14.81 -5.12 -7.18
N HIS A 17 15.10 -4.23 -6.21
CA HIS A 17 15.32 -4.59 -4.81
C HIS A 17 14.04 -5.08 -4.12
N TYR A 18 12.87 -4.66 -4.60
CA TYR A 18 11.57 -4.91 -3.99
C TYR A 18 10.76 -6.01 -4.69
N ARG A 19 11.27 -6.55 -5.81
CA ARG A 19 10.66 -7.69 -6.50
C ARG A 19 10.63 -8.91 -5.60
N LYS A 20 9.46 -9.55 -5.53
CA LYS A 20 9.25 -10.78 -4.77
C LYS A 20 8.10 -11.61 -5.36
N PRO A 21 8.13 -12.94 -5.21
CA PRO A 21 7.06 -13.80 -5.70
C PRO A 21 5.69 -13.36 -5.17
N GLY A 22 4.69 -13.28 -6.04
CA GLY A 22 3.34 -12.83 -5.69
C GLY A 22 3.12 -11.31 -5.77
N LEU A 23 4.14 -10.53 -6.12
CA LEU A 23 4.04 -9.10 -6.39
C LEU A 23 4.63 -8.77 -7.75
N ASN A 24 3.90 -8.01 -8.56
CA ASN A 24 4.38 -7.47 -9.82
C ASN A 24 4.88 -6.01 -9.66
N ASP A 25 5.61 -5.51 -10.64
CA ASP A 25 6.20 -4.17 -10.60
C ASP A 25 5.15 -3.06 -10.42
N GLN A 26 3.98 -3.20 -11.04
CA GLN A 26 2.88 -2.23 -10.92
C GLN A 26 2.38 -2.13 -9.47
N GLU A 27 2.30 -3.24 -8.75
CA GLU A 27 1.84 -3.28 -7.37
C GLU A 27 2.89 -2.69 -6.42
N ILE A 28 4.18 -2.91 -6.71
CA ILE A 28 5.28 -2.24 -6.00
C ILE A 28 5.17 -0.72 -6.19
N TYR A 29 4.88 -0.25 -7.41
CA TYR A 29 4.63 1.16 -7.67
C TYR A 29 3.41 1.70 -6.93
N GLN A 30 2.29 0.96 -6.91
CA GLN A 30 1.08 1.37 -6.21
C GLN A 30 1.31 1.49 -4.70
N LEU A 31 2.04 0.54 -4.10
CA LEU A 31 2.47 0.63 -2.71
C LEU A 31 3.32 1.88 -2.45
N TYR A 32 4.22 2.20 -3.37
CA TYR A 32 5.05 3.40 -3.25
C TYR A 32 4.21 4.68 -3.35
N GLN A 33 3.23 4.73 -4.25
CA GLN A 33 2.29 5.85 -4.35
C GLN A 33 1.47 6.03 -3.07
N ILE A 34 1.01 4.93 -2.46
CA ILE A 34 0.32 4.98 -1.16
C ILE A 34 1.26 5.54 -0.09
N PHE A 35 2.51 5.05 -0.02
CA PHE A 35 3.50 5.55 0.93
C PHE A 35 3.75 7.06 0.77
N GLN A 36 3.90 7.54 -0.46
CA GLN A 36 4.05 8.96 -0.75
C GLN A 36 2.79 9.77 -0.39
N GLY A 37 1.60 9.22 -0.66
CA GLY A 37 0.31 9.83 -0.31
C GLY A 37 0.11 10.00 1.20
N LEU A 38 0.72 9.14 2.02
CA LEU A 38 0.72 9.28 3.49
C LEU A 38 1.56 10.48 3.97
N GLY A 39 2.39 11.05 3.10
CA GLY A 39 3.20 12.24 3.34
C GLY A 39 4.40 11.93 4.23
N PRO A 40 5.44 11.23 3.70
CA PRO A 40 6.67 11.00 4.43
C PRO A 40 7.34 12.33 4.81
N ASN A 41 7.98 12.37 5.98
CA ASN A 41 8.74 13.52 6.43
C ASN A 41 10.05 13.67 5.62
N LYS A 42 10.85 14.69 5.93
CA LYS A 42 12.15 14.94 5.27
C LYS A 42 13.16 13.79 5.44
N GLU A 43 12.92 12.89 6.39
CA GLU A 43 13.75 11.71 6.67
C GLU A 43 13.21 10.45 5.96
N GLY A 44 12.16 10.58 5.14
CA GLY A 44 11.56 9.46 4.41
C GLY A 44 10.71 8.55 5.30
N MET A 45 10.09 9.08 6.36
CA MET A 45 9.27 8.30 7.29
C MET A 45 7.83 8.81 7.36
N VAL A 46 6.86 7.89 7.39
CA VAL A 46 5.44 8.18 7.60
C VAL A 46 5.04 7.88 9.04
N LYS A 47 4.05 8.61 9.57
CA LYS A 47 3.52 8.31 10.90
C LYS A 47 2.76 6.98 10.88
N ALA A 48 3.08 6.09 11.81
CA ALA A 48 2.41 4.80 11.94
C ALA A 48 0.91 4.95 12.18
N SER A 49 0.48 6.02 12.86
CA SER A 49 -0.95 6.31 13.06
C SER A 49 -1.71 6.56 11.77
N LYS A 50 -1.10 7.24 10.79
CA LYS A 50 -1.70 7.44 9.45
C LYS A 50 -1.82 6.13 8.69
N VAL A 51 -0.79 5.28 8.80
CA VAL A 51 -0.82 3.94 8.19
C VAL A 51 -1.94 3.12 8.81
N LYS A 52 -2.01 3.06 10.15
CA LYS A 52 -3.09 2.36 10.86
C LYS A 52 -4.47 2.89 10.46
N GLN A 53 -4.64 4.21 10.35
CA GLN A 53 -5.89 4.84 9.93
C GLN A 53 -6.32 4.40 8.52
N GLN A 54 -5.38 4.34 7.58
CA GLN A 54 -5.63 3.90 6.21
C GLN A 54 -6.18 2.47 6.13
N TYR A 55 -5.81 1.62 7.09
CA TYR A 55 -6.18 0.21 7.13
C TYR A 55 -7.16 -0.13 8.25
N GLN A 56 -7.80 0.87 8.88
CA GLN A 56 -8.78 0.65 9.95
C GLN A 56 -9.98 -0.19 9.48
N GLU A 57 -10.37 -0.06 8.23
CA GLU A 57 -11.49 -0.81 7.63
C GLU A 57 -11.05 -2.13 6.99
N SER A 58 -9.76 -2.45 7.02
CA SER A 58 -9.28 -3.72 6.51
C SER A 58 -9.68 -4.89 7.43
N MET A 59 -10.06 -6.02 6.82
CA MET A 59 -10.36 -7.25 7.56
C MET A 59 -9.19 -7.74 8.43
N ASN A 60 -7.97 -7.27 8.17
CA ASN A 60 -6.73 -7.69 8.82
C ASN A 60 -6.20 -6.66 9.84
N LYS A 61 -7.01 -5.69 10.29
CA LYS A 61 -6.59 -4.62 11.22
C LYS A 61 -5.81 -5.14 12.43
N LYS A 62 -6.24 -6.24 13.04
CA LYS A 62 -5.56 -6.82 14.23
C LYS A 62 -4.13 -7.26 13.92
N ASP A 63 -3.94 -7.90 12.77
CA ASP A 63 -2.61 -8.37 12.35
C ASP A 63 -1.73 -7.19 11.94
N PHE A 64 -2.28 -6.18 11.29
CA PHE A 64 -1.58 -4.93 11.00
C PHE A 64 -1.16 -4.18 12.27
N ASP A 65 -2.04 -4.09 13.27
CA ASP A 65 -1.70 -3.44 14.55
C ASP A 65 -0.57 -4.19 15.28
N LEU A 66 -0.53 -5.52 15.18
CA LEU A 66 0.55 -6.35 15.73
C LEU A 66 1.86 -6.18 14.96
N GLN A 67 1.82 -6.18 13.62
CA GLN A 67 3.01 -6.03 12.78
C GLN A 67 3.63 -4.63 12.88
N ILE A 68 2.80 -3.57 12.93
CA ILE A 68 3.27 -2.20 13.16
C ILE A 68 3.67 -2.01 14.63
N GLY A 69 3.01 -2.72 15.55
CA GLY A 69 3.28 -2.68 16.98
C GLY A 69 3.22 -1.27 17.55
N ASN A 70 4.28 -0.91 18.30
CA ASN A 70 4.45 0.39 18.96
C ASN A 70 5.31 1.36 18.15
N LEU A 71 5.57 1.08 16.86
CA LEU A 71 6.32 2.01 16.01
C LEU A 71 5.58 3.34 15.90
N GLU A 72 6.30 4.45 16.09
CA GLU A 72 5.75 5.79 15.91
C GLU A 72 5.78 6.19 14.43
N HIS A 73 6.82 5.76 13.72
CA HIS A 73 7.08 6.06 12.33
C HIS A 73 7.53 4.82 11.56
N LEU A 74 7.26 4.80 10.26
CA LEU A 74 7.62 3.72 9.33
C LEU A 74 8.40 4.34 8.16
N ASN A 75 9.59 3.81 7.87
CA ASN A 75 10.27 4.10 6.62
C ASN A 75 9.67 3.27 5.47
N TRP A 76 10.12 3.52 4.25
CA TRP A 76 9.65 2.82 3.07
C TRP A 76 9.85 1.29 3.18
N ASP A 77 11.01 0.82 3.61
CA ASP A 77 11.29 -0.62 3.68
C ASP A 77 10.36 -1.35 4.66
N THR A 78 10.15 -0.76 5.85
CA THR A 78 9.25 -1.34 6.85
C THR A 78 7.80 -1.31 6.37
N PHE A 79 7.36 -0.19 5.79
CA PHE A 79 6.04 -0.08 5.20
C PHE A 79 5.83 -1.11 4.10
N PHE A 80 6.77 -1.20 3.16
CA PHE A 80 6.70 -2.11 2.03
C PHE A 80 6.66 -3.57 2.51
N HIS A 81 7.50 -3.95 3.48
CA HIS A 81 7.50 -5.30 4.03
C HIS A 81 6.13 -5.68 4.60
N ILE A 82 5.58 -4.84 5.48
CA ILE A 82 4.26 -5.08 6.11
C ILE A 82 3.17 -5.19 5.04
N MET A 83 3.08 -4.22 4.13
CA MET A 83 2.00 -4.18 3.15
C MET A 83 2.08 -5.30 2.12
N SER A 84 3.29 -5.61 1.66
CA SER A 84 3.51 -6.64 0.67
C SER A 84 3.14 -8.05 1.14
N ASN A 85 3.39 -8.37 2.41
CA ASN A 85 3.05 -9.67 2.97
C ASN A 85 1.53 -9.83 3.00
N ASP A 86 0.81 -8.79 3.43
CA ASP A 86 -0.66 -8.78 3.41
C ASP A 86 -1.23 -8.97 1.99
N ILE A 87 -0.64 -8.33 0.98
CA ILE A 87 -1.04 -8.52 -0.43
C ILE A 87 -0.83 -9.96 -0.88
N ILE A 88 0.36 -10.51 -0.64
CA ILE A 88 0.71 -11.87 -1.06
C ILE A 88 -0.22 -12.87 -0.37
N GLU A 89 -0.47 -12.72 0.93
CA GLU A 89 -1.40 -13.58 1.68
C GLU A 89 -2.82 -13.48 1.14
N LYS A 90 -3.32 -12.27 0.86
CA LYS A 90 -4.65 -12.09 0.26
C LYS A 90 -4.74 -12.74 -1.11
N LYS A 91 -3.71 -12.62 -1.95
CA LYS A 91 -3.67 -13.28 -3.25
C LYS A 91 -3.68 -14.80 -3.15
N GLN A 92 -2.94 -15.35 -2.20
CA GLN A 92 -2.95 -16.80 -1.93
C GLN A 92 -4.32 -17.28 -1.45
N ARG A 93 -5.03 -16.48 -0.65
CA ARG A 93 -6.32 -16.86 -0.05
C ARG A 93 -7.51 -16.65 -0.97
N PHE A 94 -7.50 -15.61 -1.81
CA PHE A 94 -8.65 -15.17 -2.59
C PHE A 94 -8.44 -15.19 -4.13
N GLY A 95 -7.23 -15.50 -4.61
CA GLY A 95 -6.87 -15.39 -6.03
C GLY A 95 -6.33 -14.01 -6.38
N ASP A 96 -6.19 -13.66 -7.67
CA ASP A 96 -5.64 -12.35 -8.07
C ASP A 96 -6.49 -11.18 -7.56
N VAL A 97 -6.05 -10.58 -6.45
CA VAL A 97 -6.61 -9.35 -5.89
C VAL A 97 -6.02 -8.17 -6.66
N GLN A 98 -6.86 -7.37 -7.30
CA GLN A 98 -6.44 -6.14 -7.96
C GLN A 98 -6.65 -4.91 -7.06
N PHE A 99 -5.77 -3.94 -7.19
CA PHE A 99 -5.90 -2.63 -6.55
C PHE A 99 -6.93 -1.80 -7.31
N ASP A 100 -8.02 -1.41 -6.65
CA ASP A 100 -8.94 -0.41 -7.21
C ASP A 100 -8.33 0.98 -7.04
N THR A 101 -7.67 1.48 -8.08
CA THR A 101 -7.15 2.85 -8.13
C THR A 101 -8.19 3.87 -8.59
N SER A 102 -9.43 3.46 -8.88
CA SER A 102 -10.49 4.33 -9.41
C SER A 102 -11.38 4.95 -8.33
N ALA A 103 -11.30 4.44 -7.09
CA ALA A 103 -11.98 5.03 -5.96
C ALA A 103 -11.25 6.32 -5.52
N ASN A 104 -11.90 7.47 -5.73
CA ASN A 104 -11.50 8.75 -5.10
C ASN A 104 -11.48 8.69 -3.56
N ASP A 105 -11.98 7.60 -2.98
CA ASP A 105 -11.82 7.23 -1.59
C ASP A 105 -10.79 6.11 -1.46
N VAL A 106 -9.67 6.42 -0.83
CA VAL A 106 -8.60 5.47 -0.49
C VAL A 106 -9.06 4.45 0.60
N GLY A 107 -10.36 4.39 0.91
CA GLY A 107 -10.96 3.54 1.95
C GLY A 107 -10.89 2.04 1.66
N CYS A 108 -10.68 1.64 0.39
CA CYS A 108 -10.55 0.24 0.02
C CYS A 108 -9.28 -0.01 -0.79
N VAL A 109 -8.11 0.05 -0.15
CA VAL A 109 -6.83 -0.35 -0.80
C VAL A 109 -6.89 -1.79 -1.32
N PHE A 110 -7.74 -2.64 -0.70
CA PHE A 110 -8.02 -4.01 -1.13
C PHE A 110 -9.51 -4.33 -1.02
N CYS A 111 -10.27 -4.01 -2.06
CA CYS A 111 -11.60 -4.54 -2.21
C CYS A 111 -11.49 -5.94 -2.82
N PRO A 112 -11.90 -7.02 -2.12
CA PRO A 112 -12.10 -8.29 -2.78
C PRO A 112 -13.24 -8.11 -3.76
N TYR A 113 -12.93 -7.85 -5.03
CA TYR A 113 -13.89 -8.16 -6.06
C TYR A 113 -14.03 -9.68 -6.02
N THR A 114 -15.19 -10.17 -5.60
CA THR A 114 -15.73 -11.32 -6.31
C THR A 114 -15.72 -10.88 -7.76
N VAL A 115 -14.80 -11.42 -8.56
CA VAL A 115 -14.92 -11.36 -10.01
C VAL A 115 -16.31 -11.92 -10.26
N ASP A 116 -17.31 -11.04 -10.44
CA ASP A 116 -18.65 -11.45 -10.79
C ASP A 116 -18.46 -12.05 -12.17
N LYS A 117 -18.38 -13.39 -12.20
CA LYS A 117 -18.46 -14.16 -13.42
C LYS A 117 -19.87 -13.95 -13.98
N ARG A 118 -20.08 -12.80 -14.59
CA ARG A 118 -21.13 -12.50 -15.55
C ARG A 118 -20.47 -11.59 -16.58
N GLN A 119 -19.79 -12.09 -17.62
CA GLN A 119 -20.37 -12.91 -18.69
C GLN A 119 -21.88 -12.67 -18.82
N GLN A 120 -22.23 -11.52 -19.39
CA GLN A 120 -22.93 -11.44 -20.69
C GLN A 120 -23.01 -9.98 -21.16
#